data_AF-A0A3M1SL08-F1
#
_entry.id   AF-A0A3M1SL08-F1
#
_cell.length_a   1.000
_cell.length_b   1.000
_cell.length_c   1.000
_cell.angle_alpha   90.00
_cell.angle_beta   90.00
_cell.angle_gamma   90.00
#
_symmetry.space_group_name_H-M   'P 1'
#
loop_
_entity.id
_entity.type
_entity.pdbx_description
1 polymer ?
#
loop_
_entity_poly.entity_id
_entity_poly.type
_entity_poly.pdbx_seq_one_letter_code
_entity_poly.pdbx_strand_id
1 'polypeptide(L)'
;MAKYSTIVADSTDAKVAYLTNDHLGSPRINTDANGAVTARLFSRVAVAETKTKIHVDVGVAVRHDYHPFGEEIGALPALPGSPQPRTATLGYQSDSVRQKFTSYERDIETSLDYAINRYYFPILGRFTSVDPYNIIFEKEKGK
;
A
#
# COMPACT_ATOMS: atom_id res chain seq x y z
N MET A 1 -17.86 13.11 -3.73
CA MET A 1 -18.90 12.83 -2.70
C MET A 1 -18.30 11.78 -1.77
N ALA A 2 -17.62 12.20 -0.71
CA ALA A 2 -17.00 11.27 0.24
C ALA A 2 -18.08 10.69 1.15
N LYS A 3 -18.16 9.35 1.25
CA LYS A 3 -19.04 8.68 2.19
C LYS A 3 -18.30 8.57 3.52
N TYR A 4 -18.76 9.29 4.54
CA TYR A 4 -18.28 9.11 5.91
C TYR A 4 -19.11 8.02 6.58
N SER A 5 -18.44 7.00 7.13
CA SER A 5 -19.09 5.97 7.96
C SER A 5 -19.40 6.54 9.34
N THR A 6 -20.64 6.37 9.83
CA THR A 6 -21.06 6.75 11.19
C THR A 6 -20.80 5.68 12.24
N ILE A 7 -20.29 4.51 11.82
CA ILE A 7 -19.98 3.40 12.71
C ILE A 7 -18.54 3.59 13.20
N VAL A 8 -18.38 3.93 14.47
CA VAL A 8 -17.07 4.00 15.13
C VAL A 8 -16.66 2.57 15.48
N ALA A 9 -15.56 2.08 14.89
CA ALA A 9 -14.96 0.81 15.28
C ALA A 9 -14.58 0.87 16.77
N ASP A 10 -14.70 -0.25 17.48
CA ASP A 10 -14.28 -0.32 18.88
C ASP A 10 -12.82 0.13 19.01
N SER A 11 -12.50 0.84 20.09
CA SER A 11 -11.14 1.31 20.38
C SER A 11 -10.12 0.17 20.43
N THR A 12 -10.57 -1.05 20.73
CA THR A 12 -9.75 -2.27 20.70
C THR A 12 -9.47 -2.80 19.29
N ASP A 13 -10.26 -2.41 18.28
CA ASP A 13 -10.07 -2.77 16.87
C ASP A 13 -9.33 -1.68 16.07
N ALA A 14 -9.20 -0.48 16.63
CA ALA A 14 -8.50 0.62 16.00
C ALA A 14 -7.00 0.30 15.91
N LYS A 15 -6.48 0.15 14.68
CA LYS A 15 -5.06 -0.09 14.40
C LYS A 15 -4.43 1.16 13.82
N VAL A 16 -3.21 1.47 14.27
CA VAL A 16 -2.37 2.51 13.69
C VAL A 16 -1.38 1.85 12.73
N ALA A 17 -1.29 2.37 11.51
CA ALA A 17 -0.29 1.99 10.53
C ALA A 17 0.55 3.22 10.15
N TYR A 18 1.86 3.07 10.19
CA TYR A 18 2.81 4.04 9.67
C TYR A 18 3.33 3.57 8.31
N LEU A 19 3.37 4.47 7.33
CA LEU A 19 3.74 4.19 5.96
C LEU A 19 5.16 4.74 5.72
N THR A 20 6.09 3.88 5.30
CA THR A 20 7.40 4.34 4.83
C THR A 20 7.38 4.42 3.31
N ASN A 21 7.50 5.64 2.78
CA ASN A 21 7.32 5.90 1.36
C ASN A 21 8.65 5.93 0.60
N ASP A 22 8.60 5.69 -0.71
CA ASP A 22 9.71 5.96 -1.63
C ASP A 22 9.77 7.43 -2.08
N HIS A 23 10.70 7.75 -2.98
CA HIS A 23 10.91 9.11 -3.50
C HIS A 23 9.72 9.70 -4.25
N LEU A 24 8.80 8.87 -4.74
CA LEU A 24 7.57 9.31 -5.38
C LEU A 24 6.40 9.38 -4.40
N GLY A 25 6.62 9.03 -3.13
CA GLY A 25 5.58 8.96 -2.11
C GLY A 25 4.84 7.62 -2.05
N SER A 26 5.24 6.61 -2.84
CA SER A 26 4.56 5.32 -2.81
C SER A 26 4.93 4.55 -1.54
N PRO A 27 3.97 4.04 -0.75
CA PRO A 27 4.26 3.25 0.45
C PRO A 27 4.97 1.96 0.08
N ARG A 28 6.09 1.66 0.76
CA ARG A 28 6.90 0.44 0.53
C ARG A 28 6.84 -0.55 1.67
N ILE A 29 6.75 -0.04 2.89
CA ILE A 29 6.60 -0.84 4.10
C ILE A 29 5.55 -0.14 4.97
N ASN A 30 4.62 -0.92 5.50
CA ASN A 30 3.71 -0.49 6.54
C ASN A 30 4.18 -1.09 7.87
N THR A 31 4.17 -0.32 8.96
CA THR A 31 4.52 -0.80 10.31
C THR A 31 3.44 -0.45 11.32
N ASP A 32 3.37 -1.20 12.41
CA ASP A 32 2.44 -0.92 13.50
C ASP A 32 2.91 0.22 14.43
N ALA A 33 2.10 0.50 15.46
CA ALA A 33 2.37 1.51 16.48
C ALA A 33 3.75 1.37 17.17
N ASN A 34 4.31 0.16 17.22
CA ASN A 34 5.57 -0.17 17.88
C ASN A 34 6.76 -0.15 16.91
N GLY A 35 6.54 0.20 15.64
CA GLY A 35 7.56 0.19 14.59
C GLY A 35 8.00 -1.23 14.19
N ALA A 36 7.23 -2.26 14.57
CA ALA A 36 7.56 -3.63 14.24
C ALA A 36 7.27 -3.89 12.75
N VAL A 37 8.33 -4.26 12.02
CA VAL A 37 8.22 -4.86 10.68
C VAL A 37 8.10 -6.38 10.90
N THR A 38 6.88 -6.91 10.96
CA THR A 38 6.57 -8.34 11.04
C THR A 38 6.91 -9.11 9.75
N ALA A 39 8.16 -9.03 9.30
CA ALA A 39 8.72 -9.81 8.21
C ALA A 39 10.26 -9.92 8.31
N ARG A 40 10.78 -10.22 9.51
CA ARG A 40 12.15 -10.75 9.66
C ARG A 40 12.15 -12.05 10.46
N LEU A 41 11.54 -13.09 9.89
CA LEU A 41 11.76 -14.46 10.34
C LEU A 41 13.13 -14.94 9.81
N PHE A 42 14.24 -14.37 10.28
CA PHE A 42 15.51 -15.09 10.23
C PHE A 42 15.56 -15.94 11.50
N SER A 43 15.41 -17.26 11.33
CA SER A 43 15.59 -18.19 12.44
C SER A 43 17.01 -18.02 12.99
N ARG A 44 17.15 -17.36 14.15
CA ARG A 44 18.33 -17.57 14.99
C ARG A 44 17.95 -18.69 15.95
N VAL A 45 18.62 -19.82 15.75
CA VAL A 45 18.78 -20.98 16.62
C VAL A 45 18.08 -20.85 17.98
N ALA A 46 17.08 -21.70 18.23
CA ALA A 46 16.52 -21.86 19.57
C ALA A 46 17.52 -22.65 20.44
N VAL A 47 18.09 -22.00 21.46
CA VAL A 47 18.63 -22.69 22.63
C VAL A 47 17.67 -22.46 23.79
N ALA A 48 17.21 -23.58 24.35
CA ALA A 48 16.61 -23.81 25.67
C ALA A 48 15.41 -22.94 26.11
N GLU A 49 14.25 -23.61 26.18
CA GLU A 49 13.23 -23.52 27.23
C GLU A 49 12.96 -22.14 27.83
N THR A 50 12.01 -21.44 27.23
CA THR A 50 10.90 -20.78 27.93
C THR A 50 9.84 -20.50 26.88
N LYS A 51 8.60 -20.93 27.12
CA LYS A 51 7.46 -20.49 26.30
C LYS A 51 7.24 -19.00 26.54
N THR A 52 8.02 -18.15 25.88
CA THR A 52 7.60 -16.77 25.64
C THR A 52 6.43 -16.85 24.68
N LYS A 53 5.21 -16.79 25.24
CA LYS A 53 4.05 -16.35 24.48
C LYS A 53 4.38 -14.91 24.07
N ILE A 54 5.03 -14.76 22.93
CA ILE A 54 5.10 -13.47 22.27
C ILE A 54 3.62 -13.18 22.01
N HIS A 55 3.05 -12.20 22.72
CA HIS A 55 1.97 -11.43 22.12
C HIS A 55 2.63 -10.81 20.90
N VAL A 56 2.61 -11.57 19.80
CA VAL A 56 2.72 -11.00 18.48
C VAL A 56 1.38 -10.31 18.40
N ASP A 57 1.31 -9.07 18.89
CA ASP A 57 0.37 -8.15 18.29
C ASP A 57 0.66 -8.31 16.81
N VAL A 58 -0.31 -8.88 16.08
CA VAL A 58 -0.18 -9.17 14.65
C VAL A 58 -0.20 -7.81 13.97
N GLY A 59 0.94 -7.12 14.09
CA GLY A 59 1.29 -5.90 13.42
C GLY A 59 1.42 -6.26 11.97
N VAL A 60 0.52 -5.72 11.17
CA VAL A 60 0.39 -6.00 9.75
C VAL A 60 1.54 -5.27 9.04
N ALA A 61 2.74 -5.86 9.07
CA ALA A 61 3.83 -5.34 8.29
C ALA A 61 3.72 -5.83 6.86
N VAL A 62 3.16 -4.97 6.02
CA VAL A 62 2.98 -5.26 4.60
C VAL A 62 4.04 -4.54 3.80
N ARG A 63 4.63 -5.30 2.87
CA ARG A 63 5.54 -4.79 1.85
C ARG A 63 4.76 -4.59 0.58
N HIS A 64 4.94 -3.41 -0.02
CA HIS A 64 4.43 -3.11 -1.34
C HIS A 64 5.60 -2.81 -2.27
N ASP A 65 5.52 -3.40 -3.44
CA ASP A 65 6.38 -3.03 -4.55
C ASP A 65 5.53 -2.75 -5.78
N TYR A 66 5.98 -1.81 -6.60
CA TYR A 66 5.26 -1.38 -7.77
C TYR A 66 6.11 -1.53 -9.03
N HIS A 67 5.47 -1.90 -10.14
CA HIS A 67 6.00 -1.70 -11.48
C HIS A 67 6.13 -0.19 -11.77
N PRO A 68 6.85 0.21 -12.85
CA PRO A 68 7.07 1.62 -13.17
C PRO A 68 5.80 2.47 -13.33
N PHE A 69 4.67 1.84 -13.64
CA PHE A 69 3.37 2.50 -13.83
C PHE A 69 2.37 2.23 -12.69
N GLY A 70 2.84 1.81 -11.52
CA GLY A 70 2.02 1.72 -10.33
C GLY A 70 1.16 0.47 -10.16
N GLU A 71 1.27 -0.49 -11.08
CA GLU A 71 0.78 -1.85 -10.83
C GLU A 71 1.50 -2.42 -9.61
N GLU A 72 0.73 -2.87 -8.63
CA GLU A 72 1.28 -3.46 -7.42
C GLU A 72 1.70 -4.90 -7.69
N ILE A 73 2.93 -5.20 -7.33
CA ILE A 73 3.51 -6.51 -7.49
C ILE A 73 3.32 -7.28 -6.18
N GLY A 74 2.23 -8.04 -6.14
CA GLY A 74 1.87 -8.86 -4.99
C GLY A 74 2.59 -10.20 -4.92
N ALA A 75 2.05 -11.09 -4.08
CA ALA A 75 2.50 -12.46 -4.01
C ALA A 75 2.10 -13.21 -5.28
N LEU A 76 3.06 -13.51 -6.15
CA LEU A 76 2.85 -14.33 -7.33
C LEU A 76 3.10 -15.80 -6.99
N PRO A 77 2.33 -16.74 -7.55
CA PRO A 77 2.66 -18.17 -7.48
C PRO A 77 4.08 -18.38 -8.04
N ALA A 78 4.88 -19.18 -7.36
CA ALA A 78 6.22 -19.52 -7.83
C ALA A 78 6.12 -20.36 -9.12
N LEU A 79 6.24 -19.72 -10.28
CA LEU A 79 6.44 -20.41 -11.54
C LEU A 79 7.94 -20.66 -11.75
N PRO A 80 8.35 -21.85 -12.25
CA PRO A 80 9.75 -22.11 -12.55
C PRO A 80 10.35 -21.04 -13.45
N GLY A 81 11.45 -20.40 -13.00
CA GLY A 81 12.12 -19.31 -13.72
C GLY A 81 11.66 -17.88 -13.37
N SER A 82 10.66 -17.72 -12.49
CA SER A 82 10.28 -16.39 -11.99
C SER A 82 11.32 -15.85 -11.00
N PRO A 83 11.70 -14.55 -11.06
CA PRO A 83 12.51 -13.91 -10.02
C PRO A 83 11.85 -14.13 -8.65
N GLN A 84 12.65 -14.60 -7.68
CA GLN A 84 12.30 -14.89 -6.27
C GLN A 84 10.84 -14.56 -5.87
N PRO A 85 10.00 -15.55 -5.52
CA PRO A 85 8.59 -15.30 -5.27
C PRO A 85 8.44 -14.32 -4.10
N ARG A 86 7.82 -13.17 -4.37
CA ARG A 86 7.25 -12.33 -3.31
C ARG A 86 6.23 -13.21 -2.60
N THR A 87 6.50 -13.55 -1.34
CA THR A 87 5.65 -14.47 -0.58
C THR A 87 5.08 -13.79 0.65
N ALA A 88 3.98 -14.37 1.12
CA ALA A 88 3.40 -14.11 2.42
C ALA A 88 4.44 -14.06 3.56
N THR A 89 5.36 -15.04 3.59
CA THR A 89 6.44 -15.15 4.58
C THR A 89 7.42 -13.98 4.53
N LEU A 90 7.58 -13.34 3.36
CA LEU A 90 8.43 -12.16 3.17
C LEU A 90 7.70 -10.84 3.44
N GLY A 91 6.45 -10.88 3.90
CA GLY A 91 5.64 -9.71 4.23
C GLY A 91 4.85 -9.13 3.05
N TYR A 92 4.78 -9.80 1.90
CA TYR A 92 3.88 -9.39 0.82
C TYR A 92 2.50 -9.97 1.08
N GLN A 93 1.61 -9.16 1.66
CA GLN A 93 0.28 -9.53 2.11
C GLN A 93 -0.73 -8.46 1.71
N SER A 94 -2.02 -8.76 1.78
CA SER A 94 -3.04 -7.73 1.67
C SER A 94 -3.14 -6.89 2.94
N ASP A 95 -3.51 -5.61 2.78
CA ASP A 95 -3.86 -4.71 3.87
C ASP A 95 -5.02 -3.78 3.49
N SER A 96 -5.36 -2.89 4.41
CA SER A 96 -6.41 -1.87 4.24
C SER A 96 -5.85 -0.50 3.82
N VAL A 97 -4.55 -0.38 3.53
CA VAL A 97 -3.96 0.90 3.14
C VAL A 97 -4.42 1.25 1.74
N ARG A 98 -5.06 2.42 1.59
CA ARG A 98 -5.57 2.89 0.29
C ARG A 98 -4.55 3.72 -0.49
N GLN A 99 -3.62 4.36 0.20
CA GLN A 99 -2.54 5.10 -0.46
C GLN A 99 -1.59 4.10 -1.11
N LYS A 100 -1.39 4.20 -2.43
CA LYS A 100 -0.56 3.28 -3.21
C LYS A 100 0.46 4.09 -4.03
N PHE A 101 0.58 3.81 -5.32
CA PHE A 101 1.58 4.43 -6.17
C PHE A 101 1.45 5.95 -6.18
N THR A 102 2.57 6.66 -6.02
CA THR A 102 2.63 8.14 -5.96
C THR A 102 1.75 8.78 -4.86
N SER A 103 1.40 8.04 -3.81
CA SER A 103 0.45 8.44 -2.75
C SER A 103 -1.02 8.58 -3.20
N TYR A 104 -1.36 8.22 -4.44
CA TYR A 104 -2.75 8.25 -4.88
C TYR A 104 -3.58 7.19 -4.14
N GLU A 105 -4.85 7.51 -3.93
CA GLU A 105 -5.76 6.61 -3.20
C GLU A 105 -6.41 5.64 -4.17
N ARG A 106 -6.09 4.35 -4.02
CA ARG A 106 -6.70 3.29 -4.79
C ARG A 106 -8.10 3.00 -4.30
N ASP A 107 -9.03 2.98 -5.24
CA ASP A 107 -10.35 2.42 -5.03
C ASP A 107 -10.34 0.90 -5.24
N ILE A 108 -10.89 0.14 -4.28
CA ILE A 108 -10.87 -1.33 -4.30
C ILE A 108 -11.90 -1.90 -5.28
N GLU A 109 -12.96 -1.15 -5.58
CA GLU A 109 -14.00 -1.61 -6.50
C GLU A 109 -13.55 -1.50 -7.97
N THR A 110 -12.88 -0.40 -8.31
CA THR A 110 -12.47 -0.11 -9.70
C THR A 110 -10.99 -0.35 -9.99
N SER A 111 -10.15 -0.45 -8.95
CA SER A 111 -8.68 -0.47 -9.08
C SER A 111 -8.10 0.77 -9.78
N LEU A 112 -8.85 1.88 -9.80
CA LEU A 112 -8.37 3.18 -10.23
C LEU A 112 -7.78 3.94 -9.04
N ASP A 113 -6.72 4.67 -9.30
CA ASP A 113 -6.04 5.48 -8.30
C ASP A 113 -6.52 6.94 -8.46
N TYR A 114 -7.10 7.51 -7.41
CA TYR A 114 -7.59 8.88 -7.39
C TYR A 114 -6.43 9.87 -7.22
N ALA A 115 -6.23 10.72 -8.23
CA ALA A 115 -5.17 11.70 -8.34
C ALA A 115 -5.73 13.13 -8.28
N ILE A 116 -6.58 13.40 -7.27
CA ILE A 116 -7.23 14.70 -6.98
C ILE A 116 -8.21 15.15 -8.07
N ASN A 117 -7.71 15.48 -9.26
CA ASN A 117 -8.53 16.00 -10.36
C ASN A 117 -8.81 14.96 -11.45
N ARG A 118 -8.17 13.79 -11.37
CA ARG A 118 -8.30 12.70 -12.35
C ARG A 118 -8.23 11.33 -11.67
N TYR A 119 -8.57 10.30 -12.44
CA TYR A 119 -8.34 8.90 -12.07
C TYR A 119 -7.23 8.31 -12.96
N TYR A 120 -6.27 7.66 -12.33
CA TYR A 120 -5.15 6.98 -12.97
C TYR A 120 -5.41 5.48 -13.02
N PHE A 121 -5.14 4.85 -14.17
CA PHE A 121 -5.26 3.40 -14.30
C PHE A 121 -3.87 2.76 -14.39
N PRO A 122 -3.37 2.14 -13.31
CA PRO A 122 -2.01 1.58 -13.28
C PRO A 122 -1.76 0.50 -14.33
N ILE A 123 -2.77 -0.29 -14.69
CA ILE A 123 -2.64 -1.35 -15.71
C ILE A 123 -2.35 -0.76 -17.10
N LEU A 124 -2.93 0.40 -17.44
CA LEU A 124 -2.72 1.05 -18.74
C LEU A 124 -1.64 2.14 -18.70
N GLY A 125 -1.12 2.46 -17.51
CA GLY A 125 -0.13 3.49 -17.28
C GLY A 125 -0.56 4.92 -17.63
N ARG A 126 -1.87 5.23 -17.59
CA ARG A 126 -2.41 6.54 -18.01
C ARG A 126 -3.62 6.99 -17.20
N PHE A 127 -3.91 8.29 -17.27
CA PHE A 127 -5.18 8.84 -16.77
C PHE A 127 -6.35 8.43 -17.66
N THR A 128 -7.53 8.25 -17.06
CA THR A 128 -8.77 7.90 -17.74
C THR A 128 -9.47 9.11 -18.39
N SER A 129 -9.01 10.32 -18.10
CA SER A 129 -9.53 11.57 -18.67
C SER A 129 -8.41 12.54 -19.04
N VAL A 130 -8.73 13.48 -19.94
CA VAL A 130 -7.86 14.63 -20.26
C VAL A 130 -7.66 15.50 -19.02
N ASP A 131 -6.55 16.26 -18.99
CA ASP A 131 -6.31 17.25 -17.96
C ASP A 131 -7.42 18.32 -17.96
N PRO A 132 -8.09 18.57 -16.82
CA PRO A 132 -9.12 19.62 -16.74
C PRO A 132 -8.53 21.03 -16.88
N TYR A 133 -7.21 21.20 -16.67
CA TYR A 133 -6.56 22.48 -16.88
C TYR A 133 -6.34 22.76 -18.37
N ASN A 134 -6.94 23.84 -18.86
CA ASN A 134 -6.76 24.29 -20.24
C ASN A 134 -6.03 25.65 -20.26
N ILE A 135 -4.78 25.62 -20.73
CA ILE A 135 -3.91 26.81 -20.79
C ILE A 135 -4.46 27.94 -21.66
N ILE A 136 -5.25 27.62 -22.70
CA ILE A 136 -5.82 28.63 -23.59
C ILE A 136 -6.89 29.44 -22.85
N PHE A 137 -7.79 28.77 -22.14
CA PHE A 137 -8.84 29.43 -21.36
C PHE A 137 -8.30 30.25 -20.19
N GLU A 138 -7.18 29.84 -19.59
CA GLU A 138 -6.55 30.62 -18.52
C GLU A 138 -5.80 31.84 -19.07
N LYS A 139 -5.11 31.70 -20.21
CA LYS A 139 -4.48 32.83 -20.91
C LYS A 139 -5.51 33.91 -21.29
N GLU A 140 -6.68 33.51 -21.80
CA GLU A 140 -7.76 34.44 -22.16
C GLU A 140 -8.37 35.15 -20.95
N LYS A 141 -8.31 34.53 -19.76
CA LYS A 141 -8.68 35.17 -18.48
C LYS A 141 -7.58 36.07 -17.90
N GLY A 142 -6.44 36.20 -18.58
CA GLY A 142 -5.30 37.01 -18.13
C GLY A 142 -4.58 36.43 -16.90
N LYS A 143 -4.61 35.11 -16.73
CA LYS A 143 -3.91 34.38 -15.66
C LYS A 143 -2.70 33.62 -16.19
#